data_AF-R5ITV8-F1
#
_entry.id   AF-R5ITV8-F1
#
_cell.length_a   1.000
_cell.length_b   1.000
_cell.length_c   1.000
_cell.angle_alpha   90.00
_cell.angle_beta   90.00
_cell.angle_gamma   90.00
#
_symmetry.space_group_name_H-M   'P 1'
#
loop_
_entity.id
_entity.type
_entity.pdbx_description
1 polymer ?
#
loop_
_entity_poly.entity_id
_entity_poly.type
_entity_poly.pdbx_seq_one_letter_code
_entity_poly.pdbx_strand_id
1 'polypeptide(L)' 'MTIKEIFEHSQNVDGWILGIDGYASKVDLGNPAILAGIGKYRVKTIYPDVHDGKVVVELDVETSIVTD' A
#
# COMPACT_ATOMS: atom_id res chain seq x y z
N MET A 1 -3.39 -9.55 4.40
CA MET A 1 -2.03 -9.03 4.60
C MET A 1 -2.15 -7.55 4.91
N THR A 2 -1.33 -7.02 5.81
CA THR A 2 -1.30 -5.58 6.14
C THR A 2 -0.39 -4.82 5.18
N ILE A 3 -0.51 -3.50 5.11
CA ILE A 3 0.39 -2.65 4.33
C ILE A 3 1.85 -2.89 4.74
N LYS A 4 2.12 -3.03 6.05
CA LYS A 4 3.47 -3.30 6.56
C LYS A 4 4.01 -4.64 6.07
N GLU A 5 3.23 -5.71 6.19
CA GLU A 5 3.62 -7.04 5.72
C GLU A 5 3.91 -7.03 4.22
N ILE A 6 3.09 -6.34 3.41
CA ILE A 6 3.34 -6.23 1.96
C ILE A 6 4.64 -5.49 1.69
N PHE A 7 4.86 -4.35 2.35
CA PHE A 7 6.08 -3.57 2.17
C PHE A 7 7.35 -4.36 2.53
N GLU A 8 7.36 -5.04 3.69
CA GLU A 8 8.50 -5.82 4.17
C GLU A 8 8.85 -7.02 3.27
N HIS A 9 7.86 -7.56 2.55
CA HIS A 9 8.02 -8.69 1.63
C HIS A 9 8.19 -8.29 0.16
N SER A 10 8.17 -6.99 -0.14
CA SER A 10 8.28 -6.48 -1.51
C SER A 10 9.73 -6.22 -1.92
N GLN A 11 10.02 -6.48 -3.19
CA GLN A 11 11.32 -6.18 -3.81
C GLN A 11 11.09 -5.45 -5.14
N ASN A 12 12.01 -4.56 -5.49
CA ASN A 12 11.99 -3.81 -6.76
C ASN A 12 10.71 -2.98 -6.97
N VAL A 13 10.17 -2.36 -5.91
CA VAL A 13 9.06 -1.41 -6.00
C VAL A 13 9.61 0.01 -5.87
N ASP A 14 9.37 0.83 -6.89
CA ASP A 14 9.87 2.21 -6.99
C ASP A 14 8.89 3.23 -6.39
N GLY A 15 7.62 2.87 -6.25
CA GLY A 15 6.59 3.76 -5.74
C GLY A 15 5.37 3.04 -5.21
N TRP A 16 4.71 3.69 -4.26
CA TRP A 16 3.52 3.17 -3.60
C TRP A 16 2.36 4.14 -3.74
N ILE A 17 1.18 3.60 -4.02
CA ILE A 17 -0.09 4.31 -4.04
C ILE A 17 -1.02 3.60 -3.07
N LEU A 18 -1.77 4.35 -2.26
CA LEU A 18 -2.84 3.80 -1.45
C LEU A 18 -4.18 4.24 -2.02
N GLY A 19 -4.99 3.25 -2.37
CA GLY A 19 -6.40 3.37 -2.71
C GLY A 19 -7.25 3.23 -1.43
N ILE A 20 -8.02 4.26 -1.12
CA ILE A 20 -8.93 4.30 0.02
C ILE A 20 -10.27 4.86 -0.47
N ASP A 21 -11.33 4.05 -0.39
CA ASP A 21 -12.71 4.44 -0.75
C ASP A 21 -12.83 5.17 -2.10
N GLY A 22 -12.11 4.69 -3.11
CA GLY A 22 -12.12 5.26 -4.46
C GLY A 22 -11.16 6.42 -4.70
N TYR A 23 -10.36 6.80 -3.70
CA TYR A 23 -9.30 7.81 -3.83
C TYR A 23 -7.92 7.16 -3.76
N ALA A 24 -7.08 7.45 -4.75
CA ALA A 24 -5.71 6.96 -4.83
C ALA A 24 -4.72 8.09 -4.53
N SER A 25 -3.74 7.85 -3.65
CA SER A 25 -2.69 8.83 -3.32
C SER A 25 -1.32 8.18 -3.20
N LYS A 26 -0.30 8.86 -3.72
CA LYS A 26 1.10 8.44 -3.58
C LYS A 26 1.52 8.52 -2.11
N VAL A 27 2.27 7.51 -1.67
CA VAL A 27 2.78 7.41 -0.30
C VAL A 27 4.25 6.98 -0.30
N ASP A 28 5.00 7.45 0.69
CA ASP A 28 6.35 6.98 0.95
C ASP A 28 6.34 5.98 2.11
N LEU A 29 6.26 4.68 1.78
CA LEU A 29 6.31 3.60 2.79
C LEU A 29 7.73 3.40 3.37
N GLY A 30 8.76 3.97 2.75
CA GLY A 30 10.12 3.98 3.30
C GLY A 30 10.26 4.91 4.50
N ASN A 31 9.34 5.86 4.67
CA ASN A 31 9.29 6.73 5.84
C ASN A 31 8.70 5.96 7.06
N PRO A 32 9.48 5.75 8.14
CA PRO A 32 9.01 4.98 9.29
C PRO A 32 7.79 5.58 10.00
N ALA A 33 7.63 6.91 9.99
CA ALA A 33 6.49 7.57 10.63
C ALA A 33 5.19 7.31 9.85
N ILE A 34 5.26 7.32 8.52
CA ILE A 34 4.14 6.98 7.64
C ILE A 34 3.77 5.51 7.85
N LEU A 35 4.75 4.62 7.78
CA LEU A 35 4.53 3.19 7.97
C LEU A 35 3.99 2.86 9.37
N ALA A 36 4.41 3.56 10.43
CA ALA A 36 3.86 3.40 11.77
C ALA A 36 2.37 3.84 11.85
N GLY A 37 1.99 4.88 11.10
CA GLY A 37 0.62 5.38 11.08
C GLY A 37 -0.36 4.48 10.34
N ILE A 38 0.07 3.90 9.22
CA ILE A 38 -0.83 3.20 8.28
C ILE A 38 -0.52 1.71 8.08
N GLY A 39 0.64 1.24 8.55
CA GLY A 39 1.12 -0.12 8.28
C GLY A 39 0.19 -1.24 8.77
N LYS A 40 -0.68 -0.94 9.75
CA LYS A 40 -1.66 -1.89 10.31
C LYS A 40 -2.91 -2.11 9.46
N TYR A 41 -3.19 -1.26 8.47
CA TYR A 41 -4.39 -1.40 7.66
C TYR A 41 -4.28 -2.62 6.75
N ARG A 42 -5.39 -3.33 6.57
CA ARG A 42 -5.48 -4.50 5.70
C ARG A 42 -5.60 -4.08 4.25
N VAL A 43 -4.93 -4.81 3.37
CA VAL A 43 -5.02 -4.62 1.93
C VAL A 43 -5.97 -5.66 1.33
N LYS A 44 -6.96 -5.18 0.58
CA LYS A 44 -7.93 -5.99 -0.18
C LYS A 44 -7.30 -6.53 -1.45
N THR A 45 -6.63 -5.66 -2.20
CA THR A 45 -6.13 -5.96 -3.54
C THR A 45 -4.86 -5.16 -3.81
N ILE A 46 -3.95 -5.77 -4.56
CA ILE A 46 -2.67 -5.20 -4.96
C ILE A 46 -2.68 -5.08 -6.48
N TYR A 47 -2.46 -3.87 -6.99
CA TYR A 47 -2.38 -3.57 -8.41
C TYR A 47 -0.95 -3.12 -8.76
N PRO A 48 -0.09 -4.02 -9.26
CA PRO A 48 1.21 -3.63 -9.77
C PRO A 48 1.06 -3.00 -11.17
N ASP A 49 1.72 -1.88 -11.39
CA ASP A 49 1.83 -1.23 -12.69
C ASP A 49 3.30 -0.91 -13.00
N VAL A 50 3.64 -0.90 -14.28
CA VAL A 50 4.98 -0.57 -14.77
C VAL A 50 4.89 0.60 -15.72
N HIS A 51 5.46 1.73 -15.32
CA HIS A 51 5.54 2.93 -16.14
C HIS A 51 6.99 3.37 -16.29
N ASP A 52 7.44 3.55 -17.53
CA ASP A 52 8.82 3.97 -17.86
C ASP A 52 9.90 3.13 -17.15
N GLY A 53 9.67 1.81 -17.03
CA GLY A 53 10.58 0.87 -16.37
C GLY A 53 10.58 0.93 -14.85
N LYS A 54 9.69 1.71 -14.23
CA LYS A 54 9.49 1.77 -12.78
C LYS A 54 8.28 0.97 -12.36
N VAL A 55 8.41 0.18 -11.29
CA VAL A 55 7.31 -0.58 -10.70
C VAL A 55 6.62 0.29 -9.67
N VAL A 56 5.36 0.65 -9.92
CA VAL A 56 4.50 1.36 -8.98
C VAL A 56 3.41 0.40 -8.52
N VAL A 57 3.22 0.28 -7.21
CA VAL A 57 2.20 -0.62 -6.65
C VAL A 57 1.10 0.20 -5.99
N GLU A 58 -0.13 0.00 -6.44
CA GLU A 58 -1.32 0.49 -5.76
C GLU A 58 -1.88 -0.58 -4.81
N LEU A 59 -2.14 -0.18 -3.57
CA LEU A 59 -2.75 -1.01 -2.53
C LEU A 59 -4.16 -0.48 -2.25
N ASP A 60 -5.18 -1.27 -2.57
CA ASP A 60 -6.56 -0.97 -2.15
C ASP A 60 -6.77 -1.46 -0.71
N VAL A 61 -7.19 -0.57 0.17
CA VAL A 61 -7.18 -0.76 1.62
C VAL A 61 -8.59 -0.96 2.18
N GLU A 62 -8.71 -1.83 3.19
CA GLU A 62 -9.92 -1.98 4.01
C GLU A 62 -10.10 -0.79 4.96
N THR A 63 -11.18 -0.05 4.75
CA THR A 63 -11.67 1.00 5.65
C THR A 63 -12.71 0.47 6.64
N SER A 64 -13.27 -0.71 6.37
CA SER A 64 -14.25 -1.38 7.21
C SER A 64 -13.56 -2.14 8.33
N ILE A 65 -13.94 -1.86 9.58
CA ILE A 65 -13.61 -2.75 10.70
C ILE A 65 -14.44 -4.02 10.52
N VAL A 66 -13.80 -5.15 10.26
CA VAL A 66 -14.46 -6.47 10.33
C VAL A 66 -14.80 -6.69 11.80
N THR A 67 -16.04 -6.44 12.17
CA THR A 67 -16.59 -6.86 13.47
C THR A 67 -17.21 -8.24 13.27
N ASP A 68 -16.75 -9.21 14.07
CA ASP A 68 -17.33 -10.56 14.18
C ASP A 68 -18.80 -10.51 14.65
#